data_AF-A0A2A3YDZ5-F1
#
_entry.id   AF-A0A2A3YDZ5-F1
#
_cell.length_a   1.000
_cell.length_b   1.000
_cell.length_c   1.000
_cell.angle_alpha   90.00
_cell.angle_beta   90.00
_cell.angle_gamma   90.00
#
_symmetry.space_group_name_H-M   'P 1'
#
loop_
_entity.id
_entity.type
_entity.pdbx_description
1 polymer ?
#
loop_
_entity_poly.entity_id
_entity_poly.type
_entity_poly.pdbx_seq_one_letter_code
_entity_poly.pdbx_strand_id
1 'polypeptide(L)'
;MSINVLPIIDLQTGQVQFPLHGLWVSYFVTNPRRLAESLTRTVRTPSFDVSREELSVFIAVTGHNHGIPHVFSLAKFPAFTSLTKLNS
;
A
#
# COMPACT_ATOMS: atom_id res chain seq x y z
N MET A 1 0.61 -14.41 3.29
CA MET A 1 -0.55 -14.17 4.20
C MET A 1 -1.12 -12.81 3.84
N SER A 2 -2.42 -12.75 3.50
CA SER A 2 -3.05 -11.50 3.05
C SER A 2 -3.94 -10.92 4.14
N ILE A 3 -3.83 -9.61 4.36
CA ILE A 3 -4.50 -8.88 5.45
C ILE A 3 -5.25 -7.70 4.85
N ASN A 4 -6.52 -7.54 5.22
CA ASN A 4 -7.29 -6.38 4.80
C ASN A 4 -6.73 -5.10 5.44
N VAL A 5 -6.49 -4.07 4.63
CA VAL A 5 -5.90 -2.81 5.07
C VAL A 5 -6.68 -1.61 4.55
N LEU A 6 -6.58 -0.50 5.28
CA LEU A 6 -7.06 0.81 4.85
C LEU A 6 -5.84 1.74 4.65
N PRO A 7 -5.32 1.84 3.42
CA PRO A 7 -4.10 2.60 3.16
C PRO A 7 -4.34 4.11 3.10
N ILE A 8 -3.44 4.88 3.71
CA ILE A 8 -3.25 6.32 3.48
C ILE A 8 -2.14 6.46 2.44
N ILE A 9 -2.35 7.32 1.44
CA ILE A 9 -1.39 7.52 0.35
C ILE A 9 -1.00 8.98 0.29
N ASP A 10 0.30 9.23 0.36
CA ASP A 10 0.90 10.49 -0.06
C ASP A 10 1.15 10.47 -1.57
N LEU A 11 0.39 11.29 -2.30
CA LEU A 11 0.48 11.40 -3.76
C LEU A 11 1.78 12.05 -4.26
N GLN A 12 2.49 12.77 -3.40
CA GLN A 12 3.74 13.44 -3.75
C GLN A 12 4.94 12.51 -3.59
N THR A 13 5.02 11.78 -2.48
CA THR A 13 6.18 10.92 -2.18
C THR A 13 6.00 9.47 -2.61
N GLY A 14 4.75 9.05 -2.87
CA GLY A 14 4.43 7.64 -3.12
C GLY A 14 4.38 6.80 -1.85
N GLN A 15 4.46 7.42 -0.67
CA GLN A 15 4.35 6.72 0.61
C GLN A 15 2.93 6.16 0.80
N VAL A 16 2.85 4.91 1.25
CA VAL A 16 1.64 4.19 1.57
C VAL A 16 1.73 3.72 3.02
N GLN A 17 0.80 4.15 3.87
CA GLN A 17 0.78 3.84 5.29
C GLN A 17 -0.49 3.10 5.67
N PHE A 18 -0.37 2.07 6.52
CA PHE A 18 -1.52 1.34 7.06
C PHE A 18 -1.14 0.63 8.37
N PRO A 19 -2.10 0.29 9.22
CA PRO A 19 -1.85 -0.55 10.38
C PRO A 19 -1.59 -2.01 9.97
N LEU A 20 -0.52 -2.59 10.50
CA LEU A 20 -0.19 -4.01 10.39
C LEU A 20 0.11 -4.54 11.79
N HIS A 21 -0.73 -5.47 12.28
CA HIS A 21 -0.62 -6.03 13.64
C HIS A 21 -0.54 -4.96 14.76
N GLY A 22 -1.32 -3.88 14.63
CA GLY A 22 -1.37 -2.80 15.62
C GLY A 22 -0.24 -1.76 15.52
N LEU A 23 0.67 -1.91 14.56
CA LEU A 23 1.75 -0.95 14.28
C LEU A 23 1.53 -0.27 12.94
N TRP A 24 1.78 1.04 12.88
CA TRP A 24 1.80 1.76 11.60
C TRP A 24 3.07 1.39 10.83
N VAL A 25 2.88 0.89 9.61
CA VAL A 25 3.97 0.60 8.68
C VAL A 25 3.94 1.59 7.51
N SER A 26 5.10 1.87 6.94
CA SER A 26 5.25 2.71 5.75
C SER A 26 5.92 1.92 4.64
N TYR A 27 5.27 1.92 3.49
CA TYR A 27 5.75 1.36 2.24
C TYR A 27 5.71 2.44 1.16
N PHE A 28 6.21 2.13 -0.04
CA PHE A 28 6.26 3.05 -1.15
C PHE A 28 5.80 2.38 -2.44
N VAL A 29 5.06 3.12 -3.27
CA VAL A 29 4.58 2.67 -4.58
C VAL A 29 5.10 3.60 -5.67
N THR A 30 5.50 3.03 -6.80
CA THR A 30 6.05 3.81 -7.93
C THR A 30 5.03 4.76 -8.56
N ASN A 31 3.75 4.41 -8.53
CA ASN A 31 2.67 5.22 -9.11
C ASN A 31 1.52 5.43 -8.12
N PRO A 32 1.63 6.43 -7.22
CA PRO A 32 0.61 6.67 -6.21
C PRO A 32 -0.72 7.16 -6.78
N ARG A 33 -0.70 7.89 -7.91
CA ARG A 33 -1.93 8.37 -8.57
C ARG A 33 -2.78 7.21 -9.08
N ARG A 34 -2.17 6.25 -9.78
CA ARG A 34 -2.85 5.04 -10.26
C ARG A 34 -3.39 4.20 -9.10
N LEU A 35 -2.66 4.09 -8.00
CA LEU A 35 -3.14 3.40 -6.80
C LEU A 35 -4.36 4.11 -6.21
N ALA A 36 -4.30 5.43 -6.03
CA ALA A 36 -5.42 6.22 -5.51
C ALA A 36 -6.67 6.12 -6.40
N GLU A 37 -6.52 6.22 -7.72
CA GLU A 37 -7.61 6.01 -8.69
C GLU A 37 -8.21 4.61 -8.62
N SER A 38 -7.39 3.58 -8.34
CA SER A 38 -7.87 2.21 -8.19
C SER A 38 -8.67 2.05 -6.89
N LEU A 39 -8.22 2.69 -5.80
CA LEU A 39 -8.90 2.65 -4.50
C LEU A 39 -10.26 3.32 -4.51
N THR A 40 -10.45 4.42 -5.26
CA THR A 40 -11.76 5.08 -5.37
C THR A 40 -12.80 4.23 -6.10
N ARG A 41 -12.36 3.19 -6.83
CA ARG A 41 -13.21 2.28 -7.61
C ARG A 41 -13.24 0.87 -7.02
N THR A 42 -12.68 0.68 -5.82
CA THR A 42 -12.60 -0.64 -5.20
C THR A 42 -13.99 -1.11 -4.75
N VAL A 43 -14.32 -2.38 -5.01
CA VAL A 43 -15.59 -3.00 -4.58
C VAL A 43 -15.49 -3.68 -3.22
N ARG A 44 -14.27 -3.79 -2.68
CA ARG A 44 -14.01 -4.35 -1.35
C ARG A 44 -12.73 -3.77 -0.75
N THR A 45 -12.52 -4.06 0.53
CA THR A 45 -11.32 -3.65 1.25
C THR A 45 -10.06 -4.17 0.54
N PRO A 46 -9.05 -3.33 0.29
CA PRO A 46 -7.77 -3.76 -0.23
C PRO A 46 -7.11 -4.79 0.68
N SER A 47 -6.31 -5.68 0.08
CA SER A 47 -5.64 -6.76 0.81
C SER A 47 -4.14 -6.70 0.57
N PHE A 48 -3.37 -6.64 1.65
CA PHE A 48 -1.92 -6.60 1.64
C PHE A 48 -1.33 -7.98 1.91
N ASP A 49 -0.53 -8.51 0.97
CA ASP A 49 0.26 -9.73 1.17
C ASP A 49 1.65 -9.39 1.73
N VAL A 50 1.88 -9.79 2.98
CA VAL A 50 3.12 -9.48 3.71
C VAL A 50 4.34 -10.18 3.11
N SER A 51 4.18 -11.39 2.57
CA SER A 51 5.29 -12.17 2.01
C SER A 51 5.75 -11.65 0.67
N ARG A 52 4.85 -11.03 -0.09
CA ARG A 52 5.13 -10.48 -1.43
C ARG A 52 5.31 -8.97 -1.43
N GLU A 53 5.00 -8.32 -0.31
CA GLU A 53 4.91 -6.86 -0.20
C GLU A 53 4.01 -6.29 -1.30
N GLU A 54 2.85 -6.92 -1.51
CA GLU A 54 1.92 -6.57 -2.58
C GLU A 54 0.59 -6.09 -2.00
N LEU A 55 0.06 -4.99 -2.54
CA LEU A 55 -1.28 -4.51 -2.25
C LEU A 55 -2.22 -4.84 -3.41
N SER A 56 -3.26 -5.62 -3.12
CA SER A 56 -4.31 -5.95 -4.08
C SER A 56 -5.52 -5.05 -3.88
N VAL A 57 -5.95 -4.37 -4.94
CA VAL A 57 -7.18 -3.57 -5.02
C VAL A 57 -8.14 -4.26 -5.99
N PHE A 58 -9.43 -4.35 -5.66
CA PHE A 58 -10.39 -5.11 -6.47
C PHE A 58 -11.35 -4.15 -7.16
N ILE A 59 -11.20 -3.97 -8.47
CA ILE A 59 -11.94 -2.96 -9.22
C ILE A 59 -13.19 -3.58 -9.84
N ALA A 60 -14.32 -2.88 -9.76
CA ALA A 60 -15.55 -3.28 -10.43
C ALA A 60 -15.34 -3.42 -11.95
N VAL A 61 -15.71 -4.56 -12.51
CA VAL A 61 -15.77 -4.78 -13.97
C VAL A 61 -17.09 -5.47 -14.28
N THR A 62 -17.73 -5.08 -15.40
CA THR A 62 -18.98 -5.69 -15.85
C THR A 62 -18.86 -7.22 -15.90
N GLY A 63 -19.81 -7.93 -15.30
CA GLY A 63 -19.82 -9.40 -15.24
C GLY A 63 -18.97 -10.01 -14.11
N HIS A 64 -18.24 -9.20 -13.33
CA HIS A 64 -17.43 -9.66 -12.20
C HIS A 64 -17.84 -8.98 -10.89
N ASN A 65 -18.83 -9.56 -10.21
CA ASN A 65 -19.39 -9.02 -8.96
C ASN A 65 -18.35 -8.87 -7.83
N HIS A 66 -17.27 -9.65 -7.85
CA HIS A 66 -16.17 -9.56 -6.89
C HIS A 66 -15.03 -8.62 -7.32
N GLY A 67 -15.16 -8.01 -8.50
CA GLY A 67 -14.11 -7.22 -9.13
C GLY A 67 -12.93 -8.05 -9.64
N ILE A 68 -11.99 -7.37 -10.30
CA ILE A 68 -10.73 -7.94 -10.78
C ILE A 68 -9.59 -7.41 -9.90
N PRO A 69 -8.64 -8.26 -9.46
CA PRO A 69 -7.48 -7.82 -8.71
C PRO A 69 -6.54 -6.97 -9.57
N HIS A 70 -6.22 -5.78 -9.08
CA HIS A 70 -5.13 -4.93 -9.52
C HIS A 70 -4.06 -4.94 -8.43
N VAL A 71 -2.89 -5.47 -8.75
CA VAL A 71 -1.80 -5.67 -7.79
C VAL A 71 -0.77 -4.55 -7.93
N PHE A 72 -0.38 -3.99 -6.80
CA PHE A 72 0.66 -2.97 -6.68
C PHE A 72 1.78 -3.52 -5.81
N SER A 73 2.99 -3.61 -6.36
CA SER A 73 4.19 -3.90 -5.58
C SER A 73 4.52 -2.70 -4.71
N LEU A 74 4.73 -2.96 -3.42
CA LEU A 74 5.10 -1.99 -2.42
C LEU A 74 6.52 -2.29 -1.95
N ALA A 75 7.35 -1.26 -1.83
CA ALA A 75 8.72 -1.39 -1.36
C ALA A 75 8.90 -0.74 0.02
N LYS A 76 9.74 -1.33 0.87
CA LYS A 76 10.30 -0.63 2.03
C LYS A 76 11.53 0.15 1.58
N PHE A 77 11.63 1.43 1.96
CA PHE A 77 12.94 2.05 1.98
C PHE A 77 13.74 1.45 3.14
N PRO A 78 15.06 1.22 2.96
CA PRO A 78 15.92 0.94 4.09
C PRO A 78 15.72 2.06 5.10
N ALA A 79 15.37 1.72 6.34
CA ALA A 79 15.46 2.67 7.43
C ALA A 79 16.95 2.99 7.56
N PHE A 80 17.38 4.12 7.01
CA PHE A 80 18.72 4.61 7.27
C PHE A 80 18.81 4.80 8.78
N THR A 81 19.68 4.05 9.44
CA THR A 81 20.11 4.36 10.80
C THR A 81 20.58 5.80 10.76
N SER A 82 19.87 6.68 11.47
CA SER A 82 20.22 8.09 11.52
C SER A 82 21.67 8.20 11.98
N LEU A 83 22.56 8.65 11.08
CA LEU A 83 23.97 8.86 11.38
C LEU A 83 24.21 10.15 12.17
N THR A 84 23.16 10.80 12.68
CA THR A 84 23.29 12.01 13.50
C THR A 84 23.79 11.66 14.90
N LYS A 85 25.09 11.39 15.02
CA LYS A 85 25.87 11.83 16.19
C LYS A 85 26.54 13.15 15.82
N LEU A 86 25.86 14.25 16.07
CA LEU A 86 26.55 15.52 16.28
C LEU A 86 27.11 15.44 17.70
N ASN A 87 28.39 15.07 17.78
CA ASN A 87 29.14 15.10 19.03
C ASN A 87 29.00 16.51 19.64
N SER A 88 28.49 16.56 20.87
CA SER A 88 28.63 17.70 21.79
C SER A 88 29.69 17.34 22.81
#